data_AF-A0A2I1GMZ0-F1
#
_entry.id   AF-A0A2I1GMZ0-F1
#
_cell.length_a   1.000
_cell.length_b   1.000
_cell.length_c   1.000
_cell.angle_alpha   90.00
_cell.angle_beta   90.00
_cell.angle_gamma   90.00
#
_symmetry.space_group_name_H-M   'P 1'
#
loop_
_entity.id
_entity.type
_entity.pdbx_description
1 polymer ?
#
loop_
_entity_poly.entity_id
_entity_poly.type
_entity_poly.pdbx_seq_one_letter_code
_entity_poly.pdbx_strand_id
1 'polypeptide(L)'
;MNIVNGIRPKIVPGTPLEYKNLMKQCWDADPSKRPDIKTLRKKMREINLFYQSKSNESLTQPEENNNSEMENHTSSSKLFTSKLHQFDNLPEPRNATE
;
A
#
# COMPACT_ATOMS: atom_id res chain seq x y z
N MET A 1 -9.63 10.06 -13.90
CA MET A 1 -8.41 9.97 -13.05
C MET A 1 -8.88 10.07 -11.60
N ASN A 2 -8.91 8.95 -10.87
CA ASN A 2 -9.46 8.93 -9.50
C ASN A 2 -8.39 9.18 -8.43
N ILE A 3 -7.12 9.00 -8.79
CA ILE A 3 -5.96 9.15 -7.90
C ILE A 3 -5.77 10.62 -7.47
N VAL A 4 -6.04 11.57 -8.37
CA VAL A 4 -5.99 13.03 -8.07
C VAL A 4 -7.03 13.41 -7.01
N ASN A 5 -8.16 12.69 -6.97
CA ASN A 5 -9.22 12.88 -5.98
C ASN A 5 -8.92 12.18 -4.64
N GLY A 6 -7.70 11.67 -4.45
CA GLY A 6 -7.29 11.02 -3.19
C GLY A 6 -7.71 9.56 -3.05
N ILE A 7 -8.30 8.94 -4.08
CA ILE A 7 -8.60 7.50 -4.03
C ILE A 7 -7.29 6.70 -3.99
N ARG A 8 -7.21 5.76 -3.03
CA ARG A 8 -6.07 4.84 -2.81
C ARG A 8 -6.56 3.40 -2.66
N PRO A 9 -5.70 2.40 -2.85
CA PRO A 9 -6.05 1.01 -2.59
C PRO A 9 -6.55 0.81 -1.15
N LYS A 10 -7.57 -0.04 -0.99
CA LYS A 10 -8.02 -0.46 0.34
C LYS A 10 -6.91 -1.28 0.99
N ILE A 11 -6.63 -0.99 2.26
CA ILE A 11 -5.68 -1.76 3.05
C ILE A 11 -6.37 -3.03 3.55
N VAL A 12 -5.74 -4.18 3.34
CA VAL A 12 -6.30 -5.48 3.73
C VAL A 12 -6.47 -5.56 5.26
N PRO A 13 -7.63 -6.01 5.78
CA PRO A 13 -7.79 -6.31 7.21
C PRO A 13 -6.68 -7.21 7.74
N GLY A 14 -6.27 -7.03 9.00
CA GLY A 14 -5.12 -7.76 9.57
C GLY A 14 -3.73 -7.23 9.15
N THR A 15 -3.63 -6.30 8.20
CA THR A 15 -2.34 -5.65 7.89
C THR A 15 -1.81 -4.94 9.15
N PRO A 16 -0.56 -5.16 9.57
CA PRO A 16 -0.03 -4.50 10.76
C PRO A 16 0.10 -2.98 10.61
N LEU A 17 -0.09 -2.24 11.70
CA LEU A 17 -0.23 -0.77 11.71
C LEU A 17 0.96 -0.05 11.05
N GLU A 18 2.16 -0.55 11.28
CA GLU A 18 3.43 -0.06 10.79
C GLU A 18 3.48 -0.11 9.26
N TYR A 19 2.98 -1.21 8.68
CA TYR A 19 2.82 -1.33 7.22
C TYR A 19 1.74 -0.39 6.70
N LYS A 20 0.61 -0.22 7.40
CA LYS A 20 -0.45 0.73 6.99
C LYS A 20 0.10 2.15 6.89
N ASN A 21 0.86 2.58 7.90
CA ASN A 21 1.47 3.90 7.96
C ASN A 21 2.52 4.09 6.87
N LEU A 22 3.33 3.07 6.60
CA LEU A 22 4.32 3.10 5.53
C LEU A 22 3.68 3.20 4.15
N MET A 23 2.64 2.39 3.89
CA MET A 23 1.85 2.47 2.65
C MET A 23 1.25 3.87 2.47
N LYS A 24 0.68 4.45 3.54
CA LYS A 24 0.13 5.82 3.53
C LYS A 24 1.18 6.87 3.15
N GLN A 25 2.39 6.77 3.70
CA GLN A 25 3.50 7.69 3.36
C GLN A 25 3.96 7.53 1.90
N CYS A 26 4.00 6.31 1.36
CA CYS A 26 4.44 6.06 -0.02
C CYS A 26 3.55 6.70 -1.08
N TRP A 27 2.27 6.91 -0.79
CA TRP A 27 1.31 7.49 -1.73
C TRP A 27 0.76 8.86 -1.29
N ASP A 28 1.52 9.57 -0.46
CA ASP A 28 1.19 10.94 -0.05
C ASP A 28 1.02 11.83 -1.28
N ALA A 29 0.04 12.71 -1.22
CA ALA A 29 -0.22 13.73 -2.23
C ALA A 29 0.98 14.66 -2.42
N ASP A 30 1.68 14.98 -1.32
CA ASP A 30 2.93 15.74 -1.33
C ASP A 30 4.12 14.81 -1.64
N PRO A 31 4.78 14.96 -2.80
CA PRO A 31 5.93 14.13 -3.16
C PRO A 31 7.09 14.22 -2.18
N SER A 32 7.25 15.35 -1.47
CA SER A 32 8.35 15.56 -0.52
C SER A 32 8.21 14.72 0.75
N LYS A 33 6.98 14.28 1.07
CA LYS A 33 6.68 13.40 2.21
C LYS A 33 6.89 11.93 1.90
N ARG A 34 7.06 11.58 0.63
CA ARG A 34 7.28 10.18 0.22
C ARG A 34 8.69 9.76 0.61
N PRO A 35 8.87 8.57 1.20
CA PRO A 35 10.20 8.06 1.48
C PRO A 35 10.95 7.78 0.17
N ASP A 36 12.23 8.12 0.14
CA ASP A 36 13.12 7.62 -0.90
C ASP A 36 13.30 6.09 -0.78
N ILE A 37 13.85 5.47 -1.82
CA ILE A 37 13.98 4.00 -1.88
C ILE A 37 14.87 3.41 -0.77
N LYS A 38 15.90 4.14 -0.33
CA LYS A 38 16.79 3.69 0.76
C LYS A 38 16.05 3.76 2.09
N THR A 39 15.35 4.86 2.35
CA THR A 39 14.51 5.05 3.53
C THR A 39 13.39 4.00 3.60
N LEU A 40 12.71 3.74 2.49
CA LEU A 40 11.67 2.72 2.37
C LEU A 40 12.23 1.33 2.70
N ARG A 41 13.34 0.93 2.07
CA ARG A 41 14.01 -0.36 2.33
C ARG A 41 14.39 -0.51 3.80
N LYS A 42 14.92 0.55 4.42
CA LYS A 42 15.28 0.54 5.84
C LYS A 42 14.05 0.30 6.73
N LYS A 43 12.97 1.06 6.52
CA LYS A 43 11.72 0.90 7.28
C LYS A 43 11.11 -0.49 7.12
N MET A 44 11.07 -1.03 5.90
CA MET A 44 10.56 -2.38 5.66
C MET A 44 11.36 -3.45 6.43
N ARG A 45 12.69 -3.32 6.46
CA ARG A 45 13.57 -4.23 7.22
C ARG A 45 13.33 -4.13 8.73
N GLU A 46 13.15 -2.91 9.25
CA GLU A 46 12.88 -2.68 10.67
C GLU A 46 11.55 -3.30 11.10
N ILE A 47 10.49 -3.09 10.31
CA ILE A 47 9.17 -3.69 10.57
C ILE A 47 9.26 -5.23 10.52
N ASN A 48 9.93 -5.77 9.51
CA ASN A 48 10.11 -7.22 9.38
C ASN A 48 10.89 -7.82 10.56
N LEU A 49 11.94 -7.13 11.04
CA LEU A 49 12.72 -7.58 12.19
C LEU A 49 11.89 -7.53 13.47
N PHE A 50 11.10 -6.48 13.67
CA PHE A 50 10.21 -6.32 14.82
C PHE A 50 9.21 -7.47 14.94
N TYR A 51 8.56 -7.88 13.84
CA TYR A 51 7.62 -9.00 13.87
C TYR A 51 8.30 -10.36 14.04
N GLN A 52 9.48 -10.56 13.45
CA GLN A 52 10.27 -11.79 13.68
C GLN A 52 10.78 -11.91 15.12
N SER A 53 11.15 -10.80 15.76
CA SER A 53 11.55 -10.84 17.18
C SER A 53 10.36 -11.11 18.09
N LYS A 54 9.18 -10.58 17.77
CA LYS A 54 7.97 -10.72 18.57
C LYS A 54 7.37 -12.14 18.51
N SER A 55 7.52 -12.84 17.39
CA SER A 55 7.08 -14.24 17.25
C SER A 55 7.85 -15.22 18.13
N ASN A 56 9.07 -14.87 18.55
CA ASN A 56 9.87 -15.72 19.45
C ASN A 56 9.44 -15.61 20.93
N GLU A 57 8.63 -14.60 21.29
CA GLU A 57 8.21 -14.32 22.67
C GLU A 57 6.72 -14.59 22.92
N SER A 58 5.91 -14.81 21.88
CA SER A 58 4.46 -15.00 22.01
C SER A 58 3.95 -16.13 21.10
N LEU A 59 4.09 -17.37 21.58
CA LEU A 59 3.25 -18.47 21.13
C LEU A 59 1.87 -18.29 21.78
N THR A 60 0.98 -17.54 21.11
CA THR A 60 -0.50 -17.67 21.16
C THR A 60 -1.09 -16.39 20.61
N GLN A 61 -1.81 -16.47 19.50
CA GLN A 61 -3.17 -15.92 19.31
C GLN A 61 -3.74 -16.51 18.00
N PRO A 62 -5.07 -16.70 17.93
CA PRO A 62 -5.70 -17.67 17.05
C PRO A 62 -5.62 -17.27 15.59
N GLU A 63 -5.47 -18.27 14.73
CA GLU A 63 -5.62 -18.12 13.29
C GLU A 63 -7.04 -17.64 12.99
N GLU A 64 -7.20 -16.33 12.75
CA GLU A 64 -8.37 -15.85 12.04
C GLU A 64 -8.26 -16.36 10.60
N ASN A 65 -9.07 -17.37 10.29
CA ASN A 65 -9.32 -17.88 8.94
C ASN A 65 -9.84 -16.74 8.06
N ASN A 66 -8.92 -15.92 7.56
CA ASN A 66 -9.17 -15.02 6.46
C ASN A 66 -9.14 -15.88 5.20
N ASN A 67 -10.29 -16.41 4.81
CA ASN A 67 -10.54 -16.82 3.43
C ASN A 67 -10.41 -15.56 2.56
N SER A 68 -9.15 -15.20 2.26
CA SER A 68 -8.82 -14.30 1.18
C SER A 68 -9.22 -15.05 -0.08
N GLU A 69 -10.42 -14.75 -0.59
CA GLU A 69 -10.75 -15.04 -1.98
C GLU A 69 -9.71 -14.34 -2.84
N MET A 70 -8.67 -15.09 -3.20
CA MET A 70 -7.74 -14.72 -4.25
C MET A 70 -8.59 -14.69 -5.52
N GLU A 71 -9.02 -13.49 -5.93
CA GLU A 71 -9.56 -13.29 -7.25
C GLU A 71 -8.48 -13.74 -8.24
N ASN A 72 -8.62 -14.96 -8.76
CA ASN A 72 -7.83 -15.45 -9.86
C ASN A 72 -8.16 -14.55 -11.04
N HIS A 73 -7.41 -13.47 -11.21
CA HIS A 73 -7.47 -12.63 -12.38
C HIS A 73 -7.19 -13.56 -13.55
N THR A 74 -8.25 -14.01 -14.22
CA THR A 74 -8.13 -14.74 -15.46
C THR A 74 -7.25 -13.86 -16.34
N SER A 75 -6.09 -14.40 -16.76
CA SER A 75 -5.16 -13.75 -17.67
C SER A 75 -5.86 -13.55 -19.01
N SER A 76 -6.79 -12.61 -19.05
CA SER A 76 -7.24 -11.96 -20.26
C SER A 76 -5.99 -11.28 -20.79
N SER A 77 -5.54 -11.73 -21.96
CA SER A 77 -4.45 -11.14 -22.73
C SER A 77 -4.86 -9.74 -23.21
N LYS A 78 -5.12 -8.83 -22.27
CA LYS A 78 -5.41 -7.43 -22.54
C LYS A 78 -4.11 -6.83 -23.06
N LEU A 79 -4.12 -6.46 -24.33
CA LEU A 79 -3.04 -5.66 -24.91
C LEU A 79 -3.11 -4.27 -24.27
N PHE A 80 -2.23 -4.00 -23.32
CA PHE A 80 -2.10 -2.68 -22.72
C PHE A 80 -1.32 -1.78 -23.67
N THR A 81 -2.02 -0.94 -24.42
CA THR A 81 -1.40 0.17 -25.12
C THR A 81 -1.24 1.35 -24.16
N SER A 82 -0.05 1.96 -24.10
CA SER A 82 0.10 3.23 -23.38
C SER A 82 -0.79 4.29 -24.02
N LYS A 83 -1.51 5.06 -23.20
CA LYS A 83 -2.30 6.20 -23.65
C LYS A 83 -1.63 7.47 -23.13
N LEU A 84 -1.36 8.42 -24.03
CA LEU A 84 -0.92 9.75 -23.62
C LEU A 84 -2.10 10.45 -22.95
N HIS A 85 -1.94 10.80 -21.69
CA HIS A 85 -2.90 11.62 -20.96
C HIS A 85 -2.45 13.08 -21.05
N GLN A 86 -3.39 13.98 -21.37
CA GLN A 86 -3.19 15.41 -21.27
C GLN A 86 -3.56 15.83 -19.84
N PHE A 87 -2.62 16.47 -19.14
CA PHE A 87 -2.73 16.80 -17.71
C PHE A 87 -3.16 18.26 -17.46
N ASP A 88 -3.64 18.96 -18.48
CA ASP A 88 -4.06 20.35 -18.37
C ASP A 88 -5.27 20.47 -17.42
N ASN A 89 -5.20 21.42 -16.48
CA ASN A 89 -6.28 21.75 -15.53
C ASN A 89 -6.68 20.63 -14.55
N LEU A 90 -5.76 19.77 -14.13
CA LEU A 90 -6.05 18.80 -13.07
C LEU A 90 -6.20 19.47 -11.69
N PRO A 91 -7.11 18.98 -10.83
CA PRO A 91 -7.20 19.45 -9.47
C PRO A 91 -5.93 19.10 -8.68
N GLU A 92 -5.65 19.87 -7.64
CA GLU A 92 -4.56 19.56 -6.73
C GLU A 92 -4.71 18.15 -6.13
N PRO A 93 -3.65 17.33 -6.12
CA PRO A 93 -3.69 16.01 -5.51
C PRO A 93 -4.10 16.09 -4.04
N ARG A 94 -5.05 15.24 -3.63
CA ARG A 94 -5.47 15.13 -2.23
C ARG A 94 -5.02 13.82 -1.61
N ASN A 95 -4.80 13.84 -0.30
CA ASN A 95 -4.57 12.62 0.47
C ASN A 95 -5.87 11.83 0.63
N ALA A 96 -5.73 10.53 0.89
CA ALA A 96 -6.90 9.68 1.16
C ALA A 96 -7.64 10.20 2.39
N THR A 97 -8.93 10.45 2.22
CA THR A 97 -9.88 10.57 3.32
C THR A 97 -10.47 9.18 3.53
N GLU A 98 -10.47 8.70 4.77
CA GLU A 98 -11.07 7.40 5.14
C GLU A 98 -12.58 7.41 4.93
#